data_AF-A0A6I3D6S9-F1
#
_entry.id   AF-A0A6I3D6S9-F1
#
_cell.length_a   1.000
_cell.length_b   1.000
_cell.length_c   1.000
_cell.angle_alpha   90.00
_cell.angle_beta   90.00
_cell.angle_gamma   90.00
#
_symmetry.space_group_name_H-M   'P 1'
#
loop_
_entity.id
_entity.type
_entity.pdbx_description
1 polymer ?
#
loop_
_entity_poly.entity_id
_entity_poly.type
_entity_poly.pdbx_seq_one_letter_code
_entity_poly.pdbx_strand_id
1 'polypeptide(L)'
;MSDPSYGPSAIATPANYVTMLRILVSPLLFAMISDNPSGWLVWALWTALALTDGVDGWIARRHGTTRSGAFLDPLADKVLVLGALFSL
;
A
#
# COMPACT_ATOMS: atom_id res chain seq x y z
N MET A 1 0.01 22.52 17.01
CA MET A 1 0.94 21.41 16.76
C MET A 1 1.58 21.64 15.40
N SER A 2 2.89 21.82 15.33
CA SER A 2 3.64 21.84 14.07
C SER A 2 3.62 20.43 13.50
N ASP A 3 2.82 20.19 12.46
CA ASP A 3 2.84 18.91 11.74
C ASP A 3 4.28 18.60 11.33
N PRO A 4 4.80 17.39 11.62
CA PRO A 4 6.15 17.03 11.24
C PRO A 4 6.23 16.97 9.72
N SER A 5 6.81 18.02 9.11
CA SER A 5 7.15 18.03 7.69
C SER A 5 8.35 17.09 7.50
N TYR A 6 8.07 15.90 6.96
CA TYR A 6 9.10 14.90 6.71
C TYR A 6 10.00 15.37 5.57
N GLY A 7 11.32 15.25 5.77
CA GLY A 7 12.30 15.70 4.77
C GLY A 7 12.18 14.95 3.43
N PRO A 8 12.66 15.52 2.31
CA PRO A 8 12.52 14.94 0.97
C PRO A 8 13.10 13.52 0.80
N SER A 9 14.05 13.14 1.65
CA SER A 9 14.72 11.83 1.70
C SER A 9 14.21 10.92 2.82
N ALA A 10 13.16 11.29 3.55
CA ALA A 10 12.62 10.48 4.63
C ALA A 10 12.03 9.18 4.09
N ILE A 11 12.63 8.06 4.47
CA ILE A 11 12.20 6.72 4.07
C ILE A 11 11.20 6.16 5.11
N ALA A 12 11.34 6.56 6.38
CA ALA A 12 10.48 6.18 7.48
C ALA A 12 9.36 7.20 7.71
N THR A 13 8.49 7.39 6.71
CA THR A 13 7.22 8.13 6.93
C THR A 13 6.09 7.13 7.23
N PRO A 14 5.06 7.52 7.98
CA PRO A 14 3.90 6.68 8.24
C PRO A 14 3.27 6.16 6.94
N ALA A 15 3.13 7.02 5.92
CA ALA A 15 2.61 6.63 4.61
C ALA A 15 3.48 5.54 3.94
N ASN A 16 4.79 5.69 3.97
CA ASN A 16 5.70 4.75 3.30
C ASN A 16 5.73 3.37 3.97
N TYR A 17 5.58 3.34 5.30
CA TYR A 17 5.46 2.10 6.06
C TYR A 17 4.18 1.34 5.66
N VAL A 18 3.10 2.08 5.45
CA VAL A 18 1.83 1.51 5.05
C VAL A 18 1.87 0.99 3.60
N THR A 19 2.52 1.71 2.69
CA THR A 19 2.78 1.23 1.32
C THR A 19 3.62 -0.05 1.31
N MET A 20 4.70 -0.13 2.11
CA MET A 20 5.50 -1.35 2.23
C MET A 20 4.71 -2.54 2.77
N LEU A 21 3.90 -2.30 3.80
CA LEU A 21 3.06 -3.34 4.40
C LEU A 21 2.05 -3.88 3.38
N ARG A 22 1.47 -3.00 2.56
CA ARG A 22 0.61 -3.40 1.47
C ARG A 22 1.32 -4.26 0.43
N ILE A 23 2.53 -3.90 -0.01
CA ILE A 23 3.31 -4.71 -0.96
C ILE A 23 3.57 -6.12 -0.43
N LEU A 24 3.80 -6.27 0.88
CA LEU A 24 4.00 -7.58 1.51
C LEU A 24 2.70 -8.39 1.66
N VAL A 25 1.58 -7.73 1.96
CA VAL A 25 0.30 -8.40 2.26
C VAL A 25 -0.51 -8.70 0.98
N SER A 26 -0.33 -7.93 -0.10
CA SER A 26 -1.08 -8.13 -1.35
C SER A 26 -0.85 -9.49 -2.04
N PRO A 27 0.37 -10.05 -2.12
CA PRO A 27 0.58 -11.40 -2.67
C PRO A 27 -0.13 -12.49 -1.86
N LEU A 28 -0.17 -12.34 -0.53
CA LEU A 28 -0.89 -13.25 0.35
C LEU A 28 -2.40 -13.18 0.10
N LEU A 29 -2.93 -11.98 -0.10
CA LEU A 29 -4.33 -11.78 -0.47
C LEU A 29 -4.68 -12.47 -1.79
N PHE A 30 -3.83 -12.35 -2.81
CA PHE A 30 -4.04 -13.01 -4.11
C PHE A 30 -4.00 -14.53 -4.00
N ALA A 31 -3.07 -15.07 -3.21
CA ALA A 31 -3.03 -16.51 -2.92
C ALA A 31 -4.32 -17.00 -2.22
N MET A 32 -4.85 -16.22 -1.27
CA MET A 32 -6.12 -16.54 -0.60
C MET A 32 -7.33 -16.43 -1.52
N ILE A 33 -7.36 -15.45 -2.42
CA ILE A 33 -8.43 -15.29 -3.43
C ILE A 33 -8.43 -16.47 -4.40
N SER A 34 -7.25 -16.93 -4.83
CA SER A 34 -7.09 -18.07 -5.74
C SER A 34 -7.65 -19.36 -5.16
N ASP A 35 -7.44 -19.60 -3.86
CA ASP A 35 -7.87 -20.82 -3.18
C ASP A 35 -9.34 -20.73 -2.69
N ASN A 36 -9.81 -19.55 -2.28
CA ASN A 36 -11.19 -19.37 -1.79
C ASN A 36 -11.73 -17.94 -1.97
N PRO A 37 -12.30 -17.61 -3.15
CA PRO A 37 -12.64 -16.23 -3.52
C PRO A 37 -13.81 -15.62 -2.73
N SER A 38 -14.61 -16.42 -2.01
CA SER A 38 -15.84 -15.97 -1.34
C SER A 38 -15.79 -16.01 0.21
N GLY A 39 -14.60 -16.09 0.80
CA GLY A 39 -14.43 -16.06 2.25
C GLY A 39 -14.66 -14.66 2.87
N TRP A 40 -15.35 -14.60 4.01
CA TRP A 40 -15.49 -13.36 4.80
C TRP A 40 -14.13 -12.74 5.16
N LEU A 41 -13.10 -13.58 5.32
CA LEU A 41 -11.73 -13.17 5.62
C LEU A 41 -11.06 -12.46 4.43
N VAL A 42 -11.31 -12.94 3.20
CA VAL A 42 -10.86 -12.31 1.96
C VAL A 42 -11.53 -10.95 1.79
N TRP A 43 -12.83 -10.87 2.05
CA TRP A 43 -13.58 -9.62 1.99
C TRP A 43 -13.05 -8.60 3.01
N ALA A 44 -12.84 -9.02 4.27
CA ALA A 44 -12.31 -8.16 5.32
C ALA A 44 -10.90 -7.65 5.02
N LEU A 45 -10.01 -8.53 4.54
CA LEU A 45 -8.64 -8.15 4.17
C LEU A 45 -8.63 -7.22 2.94
N TRP A 46 -9.46 -7.49 1.94
CA TRP A 46 -9.62 -6.63 0.76
C TRP A 46 -10.09 -5.23 1.15
N THR A 47 -11.12 -5.13 1.98
CA THR A 47 -11.62 -3.84 2.48
C THR A 47 -10.57 -3.11 3.31
N ALA A 48 -9.86 -3.81 4.20
CA ALA A 48 -8.79 -3.21 5.00
C ALA A 48 -7.68 -2.65 4.11
N LEU A 49 -7.22 -3.41 3.11
CA LEU A 49 -6.20 -2.97 2.15
C LEU A 49 -6.68 -1.79 1.29
N ALA A 50 -7.94 -1.77 0.88
CA ALA A 50 -8.50 -0.66 0.10
C ALA A 50 -8.62 0.64 0.92
N LEU A 51 -9.04 0.54 2.19
CA LEU A 51 -9.09 1.70 3.09
C LEU A 51 -7.71 2.28 3.36
N THR A 52 -6.72 1.40 3.43
CA THR A 52 -5.32 1.75 3.66
C THR A 52 -4.79 2.72 2.57
N ASP A 53 -5.11 2.53 1.28
CA ASP A 53 -4.75 3.47 0.18
C ASP A 53 -5.17 4.91 0.45
N GLY A 54 -6.43 5.04 0.88
CA GLY A 54 -7.05 6.33 1.09
C GLY A 54 -6.38 7.09 2.21
N VAL A 55 -5.94 6.36 3.24
CA VAL A 55 -5.23 6.89 4.40
C VAL A 55 -3.82 7.34 4.00
N ASP A 56 -3.10 6.55 3.20
CA ASP A 56 -1.73 6.86 2.75
C ASP A 56 -1.70 8.13 1.92
N GLY A 57 -2.61 8.22 0.94
CA GLY A 57 -2.77 9.38 0.08
C GLY A 57 -3.27 10.60 0.84
N TRP A 58 -4.09 10.42 1.88
CA TRP A 58 -4.54 11.53 2.75
C TRP A 58 -3.40 12.05 3.64
N ILE A 59 -2.59 11.17 4.23
CA ILE A 59 -1.42 11.53 5.04
C ILE A 59 -0.35 12.21 4.17
N ALA A 60 -0.06 11.67 2.99
CA ALA A 60 0.92 12.25 2.05
C ALA A 60 0.50 13.65 1.56
N ARG A 61 -0.80 13.86 1.29
CA ARG A 61 -1.34 15.18 0.94
C ARG A 61 -1.24 16.20 2.09
N ARG A 62 -1.23 15.74 3.34
CA ARG A 62 -1.21 16.61 4.53
C ARG A 62 0.20 16.87 5.06
N HIS A 63 1.18 16.03 4.77
CA HIS A 63 2.54 16.11 5.34
C HIS A 63 3.65 16.36 4.31
N GLY A 64 3.30 16.47 3.02
CA GLY A 64 4.24 16.75 1.94
C GLY A 64 4.71 15.48 1.21
N THR A 65 4.75 15.54 -0.11
CA THR A 65 5.21 14.45 -0.96
C THR A 65 6.74 14.28 -0.83
N THR A 66 7.19 13.06 -0.53
CA THR A 66 8.62 12.74 -0.41
C THR A 66 9.17 12.21 -1.73
N ARG A 67 10.47 12.43 -1.98
CA ARG A 67 11.13 11.92 -3.19
C ARG A 67 11.20 10.39 -3.19
N SER A 68 11.23 9.78 -1.99
CA SER A 68 11.11 8.33 -1.76
C SER A 68 9.72 7.80 -2.15
N GLY A 69 8.64 8.47 -1.73
CA GLY A 69 7.27 8.10 -2.10
C GLY A 69 7.05 8.15 -3.61
N ALA A 70 7.52 9.20 -4.28
CA ALA A 70 7.44 9.31 -5.74
C ALA A 70 8.20 8.21 -6.52
N PHE A 71 9.18 7.55 -5.88
CA PHE A 71 9.89 6.41 -6.45
C PHE A 71 9.26 5.06 -6.06
N LEU A 72 8.70 4.97 -4.84
CA LEU A 72 8.09 3.76 -4.32
C LEU A 72 6.69 3.51 -4.90
N ASP A 73 5.93 4.56 -5.22
CA ASP A 73 4.58 4.43 -5.81
C ASP A 73 4.62 3.67 -7.16
N PRO A 74 5.46 4.03 -8.16
CA PRO A 74 5.55 3.28 -9.41
C PRO A 74 6.14 1.88 -9.25
N LEU A 75 6.95 1.65 -8.22
CA LEU A 75 7.52 0.33 -7.92
C LEU A 75 6.45 -0.59 -7.34
N ALA A 76 5.66 -0.09 -6.39
CA ALA A 76 4.53 -0.79 -5.80
C ALA A 76 3.51 -1.19 -6.87
N ASP A 77 3.18 -0.25 -7.76
CA ASP A 77 2.23 -0.46 -8.86
C ASP A 77 2.68 -1.59 -9.80
N LYS A 78 3.96 -1.63 -10.16
CA LYS A 78 4.53 -2.73 -10.97
C LYS A 78 4.50 -4.07 -10.27
N VAL A 79 4.82 -4.13 -8.97
CA VAL A 79 4.77 -5.39 -8.20
C VAL A 79 3.34 -5.91 -8.12
N LEU A 80 2.38 -5.02 -7.90
CA LEU A 80 0.96 -5.38 -7.77
C LEU A 80 0.39 -5.86 -9.12
N VAL A 81 0.66 -5.17 -10.23
CA VAL A 81 0.23 -5.58 -11.58
C VAL A 81 0.87 -6.90 -12.00
N LEU A 82 2.18 -7.08 -11.79
CA LEU A 82 2.87 -8.32 -12.13
C LEU A 82 2.42 -9.49 -11.25
N GLY A 83 2.20 -9.25 -9.96
CA GLY A 83 1.69 -10.26 -9.03
C GLY A 83 0.27 -10.72 -9.39
N ALA A 84 -0.61 -9.79 -9.72
CA ALA A 84 -1.97 -10.09 -10.18
C ALA A 84 -1.99 -10.84 -11.52
N LEU A 85 -1.10 -10.48 -12.47
CA LEU A 85 -0.98 -11.18 -13.74
C LEU A 85 -0.50 -12.63 -13.54
N PHE A 86 0.37 -12.87 -12.55
CA PHE A 86 0.90 -14.21 -12.26
C PHE A 86 -0.11 -15.12 -11.54
N SER A 87 -1.10 -14.53 -10.84
CA SER A 87 -2.12 -15.31 -10.14
C SER A 87 -3.34 -15.64 -11.00
N LEU A 88 -3.38 -15.20 -12.26
CA LEU A 88 -4.49 -15.41 -13.18
C LEU A 88 -4.27 -16.64 -14.09
#